data_AF-A0A3B8X3H1-F1
#
_entry.id   AF-A0A3B8X3H1-F1
#
_cell.length_a   1.000
_cell.length_b   1.000
_cell.length_c   1.000
_cell.angle_alpha   90.00
_cell.angle_beta   90.00
_cell.angle_gamma   90.00
#
_symmetry.space_group_name_H-M   'P 1'
#
loop_
_entity.id
_entity.type
_entity.pdbx_description
1 polymer ?
#
loop_
_entity_poly.entity_id
_entity_poly.type
_entity_poly.pdbx_seq_one_letter_code
_entity_poly.pdbx_strand_id
1 'polypeptide(L)'
;MRLKSIKRKIAAFHEETAVGDIWESLLKTRDQIACIIDDYGCFQGIITLEDIMETILGMEIIDENDTITDMQQYAKERWLKRKNQYKQIVLPEEEDE
;
A
#
# COMPACT_ATOMS: atom_id res chain seq x y z
N MET A 1 -13.72 -22.25 -9.58
CA MET A 1 -12.32 -21.73 -9.55
C MET A 1 -11.80 -21.89 -8.12
N ARG A 2 -10.58 -22.39 -7.89
CA ARG A 2 -10.01 -22.52 -6.52
C ARG A 2 -9.07 -21.34 -6.26
N LEU A 3 -9.10 -20.73 -5.07
CA LEU A 3 -8.23 -19.58 -4.73
C LEU A 3 -6.73 -19.86 -4.99
N LYS A 4 -6.29 -21.11 -4.77
CA LYS A 4 -4.91 -21.54 -5.05
C LYS A 4 -4.48 -21.32 -6.50
N SER A 5 -5.40 -21.39 -7.48
CA SER A 5 -5.07 -21.26 -8.90
C SER A 5 -4.85 -19.82 -9.36
N ILE A 6 -5.23 -18.83 -8.54
CA ILE A 6 -5.05 -17.39 -8.83
C ILE A 6 -4.02 -16.72 -7.91
N LYS A 7 -3.52 -17.42 -6.89
CA LYS A 7 -2.51 -16.89 -5.97
C LYS A 7 -1.22 -16.60 -6.73
N ARG A 8 -0.78 -15.34 -6.70
CA ARG A 8 0.54 -14.89 -7.15
C ARG A 8 1.45 -14.67 -5.95
N LYS A 9 2.76 -14.83 -6.15
CA LYS A 9 3.74 -14.40 -5.14
C LYS A 9 3.78 -12.87 -5.15
N ILE A 10 3.99 -12.27 -3.98
CA ILE A 10 4.18 -10.83 -3.82
C ILE A 10 5.59 -10.60 -3.27
N ALA A 11 6.30 -9.61 -3.82
CA ALA A 11 7.58 -9.17 -3.28
C ALA A 11 7.38 -8.49 -1.93
N ALA A 12 8.31 -8.68 -1.00
CA ALA A 12 8.31 -8.03 0.30
C ALA A 12 9.64 -7.33 0.53
N PHE A 13 9.59 -6.09 1.03
CA PHE A 13 10.76 -5.26 1.34
C PHE A 13 10.65 -4.72 2.76
N HIS A 14 11.79 -4.40 3.37
CA HIS A 14 11.81 -3.71 4.67
C HIS A 14 11.47 -2.23 4.50
N GLU A 15 10.86 -1.61 5.51
CA GLU A 15 10.51 -0.17 5.50
C GLU A 15 11.72 0.76 5.34
N GLU A 16 12.91 0.30 5.73
CA GLU A 16 14.17 1.04 5.56
C GLU A 16 14.76 0.95 4.14
N THR A 17 14.18 0.11 3.27
CA THR A 17 14.70 -0.09 1.91
C THR A 17 14.52 1.19 1.09
N ALA A 18 15.59 1.65 0.44
CA ALA A 18 15.50 2.83 -0.40
C ALA A 18 14.50 2.63 -1.55
N VAL A 19 13.67 3.64 -1.80
CA VAL A 19 12.63 3.60 -2.84
C VAL A 19 13.21 3.28 -4.23
N GLY A 20 14.43 3.76 -4.52
CA GLY A 20 15.13 3.45 -5.77
C GLY A 20 15.46 1.96 -5.93
N ASP A 21 15.83 1.27 -4.86
CA ASP A 21 16.12 -0.17 -4.90
C ASP A 21 14.84 -0.98 -5.09
N ILE A 22 13.74 -0.55 -4.44
CA ILE A 22 12.40 -1.15 -4.63
C ILE A 22 11.96 -0.97 -6.09
N TRP A 23 12.13 0.24 -6.64
CA TRP A 23 11.82 0.57 -8.05
C TRP A 23 12.55 -0.33 -9.03
N GLU A 24 13.88 -0.46 -8.91
CA GLU A 24 14.68 -1.30 -9.79
C GLU A 24 14.26 -2.78 -9.68
N SER A 25 13.97 -3.25 -8.47
CA SER A 25 13.51 -4.62 -8.24
C SER A 25 12.16 -4.89 -8.91
N LEU A 26 11.17 -4.01 -8.71
CA LEU A 26 9.83 -4.12 -9.29
C LEU A 26 9.86 -4.07 -10.82
N LEU A 27 10.67 -3.17 -11.41
CA LEU A 27 10.87 -3.12 -12.86
C LEU A 27 11.47 -4.41 -13.41
N LYS A 28 12.46 -4.98 -12.71
CA LYS A 28 13.15 -6.20 -13.13
C LYS A 28 12.23 -7.42 -13.07
N THR A 29 11.39 -7.53 -12.04
CA THR A 29 10.45 -8.64 -11.90
C THR A 29 9.15 -8.44 -12.68
N ARG A 30 8.90 -7.21 -13.17
CA ARG A 30 7.63 -6.77 -13.77
C ARG A 30 6.45 -6.90 -12.80
N ASP A 31 6.73 -6.75 -11.49
CA ASP A 31 5.70 -6.67 -10.47
C ASP A 31 5.23 -5.22 -10.32
N GLN A 32 3.92 -5.03 -10.19
CA GLN A 32 3.31 -3.70 -10.03
C GLN A 32 3.03 -3.34 -8.57
N ILE A 33 3.09 -4.33 -7.66
CA ILE A 33 2.73 -4.21 -6.25
C ILE A 33 3.75 -4.97 -5.40
N ALA A 34 4.21 -4.35 -4.32
CA ALA A 34 4.97 -5.00 -3.26
C ALA A 34 4.39 -4.74 -1.89
N CYS A 35 4.79 -5.57 -0.94
CA CYS A 35 4.49 -5.49 0.48
C CYS A 35 5.66 -4.85 1.23
N ILE A 36 5.36 -4.01 2.22
CA ILE A 36 6.36 -3.47 3.15
C ILE A 36 6.18 -4.15 4.51
N ILE A 37 7.28 -4.60 5.07
CA ILE A 37 7.36 -5.20 6.40
C ILE A 37 8.33 -4.43 7.30
N ASP A 38 8.12 -4.53 8.61
CA ASP A 38 9.11 -4.09 9.59
C ASP A 38 10.12 -5.22 9.91
N ASP A 39 11.05 -4.91 10.81
CA ASP A 39 12.09 -5.84 11.24
C ASP A 39 11.57 -7.03 12.07
N TYR A 40 10.37 -6.91 12.61
CA TYR A 40 9.67 -7.98 13.31
C TYR A 40 8.81 -8.84 12.36
N GLY A 41 8.79 -8.50 11.07
CA GLY A 41 7.98 -9.15 10.04
C GLY A 41 6.50 -8.77 10.07
N CYS A 42 6.14 -7.70 10.78
CA CYS A 42 4.80 -7.13 10.77
C CYS A 42 4.52 -6.47 9.43
N PHE A 43 3.28 -6.57 8.97
CA PHE A 43 2.82 -5.93 7.75
C PHE A 43 2.58 -4.44 7.98
N GLN A 44 3.37 -3.59 7.31
CA GLN A 44 3.21 -2.14 7.38
C GLN A 44 2.28 -1.62 6.29
N GLY A 45 2.35 -2.18 5.08
CA GLY A 45 1.53 -1.72 3.97
C GLY A 45 1.89 -2.32 2.62
N ILE A 46 1.32 -1.73 1.57
CA ILE A 46 1.68 -2.03 0.18
C ILE A 46 2.21 -0.77 -0.49
N ILE A 47 3.04 -0.96 -1.51
CA ILE A 47 3.51 0.07 -2.42
C ILE A 47 3.25 -0.36 -3.85
N THR A 48 2.94 0.59 -4.72
CA THR A 48 2.76 0.35 -6.14
C THR A 48 3.83 1.04 -6.97
N LEU A 49 4.05 0.57 -8.20
CA LEU A 49 4.99 1.20 -9.12
C LEU A 49 4.57 2.63 -9.49
N GLU A 50 3.27 2.88 -9.53
CA GLU A 50 2.68 4.20 -9.82
C GLU A 50 3.02 5.22 -8.73
N ASP A 51 2.79 4.90 -7.45
CA ASP A 51 3.11 5.79 -6.32
C ASP A 51 4.59 6.20 -6.32
N ILE A 52 5.48 5.27 -6.70
CA ILE A 52 6.92 5.55 -6.80
C ILE A 52 7.19 6.56 -7.92
N MET A 53 6.55 6.41 -9.09
CA MET A 53 6.67 7.38 -10.18
C MET A 53 6.10 8.74 -9.80
N GLU A 54 4.93 8.79 -9.16
CA GLU A 54 4.33 10.04 -8.67
C GLU A 54 5.27 10.79 -7.74
N THR A 55 5.89 10.06 -6.80
CA THR A 55 6.85 10.63 -5.85
C THR A 55 8.07 11.22 -6.56
N ILE A 56 8.57 10.55 -7.62
CA ILE A 56 9.73 11.02 -8.39
C ILE A 56 9.38 12.20 -9.30
N LEU A 57 8.20 12.18 -9.94
CA LEU A 57 7.76 13.21 -10.88
C LEU A 57 7.18 14.44 -10.18
N GLY A 58 6.74 14.31 -8.93
CA GLY A 58 6.11 15.39 -8.16
C GLY A 58 4.73 15.79 -8.69
N MET A 59 4.10 14.91 -9.45
CA MET A 59 2.73 15.08 -9.96
C MET A 59 1.97 13.78 -9.79
N GLU A 60 0.68 13.88 -9.43
CA GLU A 60 -0.22 12.74 -9.40
C GLU A 60 -0.43 12.22 -10.84
N ILE A 61 -0.38 10.91 -11.00
CA ILE A 61 -0.69 10.24 -12.26
C ILE A 61 -2.14 9.76 -12.12
N ILE A 62 -3.01 10.26 -12.99
CA ILE A 62 -4.42 9.88 -12.99
C ILE A 62 -4.57 8.73 -13.98
N ASP A 63 -4.90 7.53 -13.49
CA ASP A 63 -5.21 6.40 -14.36
C ASP A 63 -6.46 6.69 -15.20
N GLU A 64 -6.60 6.04 -16.36
CA GLU A 64 -7.69 6.28 -17.32
C GLU A 64 -9.09 6.06 -16.71
N ASN A 65 -9.16 5.26 -15.64
CA ASN A 65 -10.38 4.95 -14.91
C ASN A 65 -10.60 5.80 -13.64
N ASP A 66 -9.64 6.64 -13.25
CA ASP A 66 -9.76 7.42 -12.02
C ASP A 66 -10.62 8.67 -12.24
N THR A 67 -11.71 8.74 -11.48
CA THR A 67 -12.68 9.84 -11.53
C THR A 67 -12.42 10.91 -10.47
N ILE A 68 -11.44 10.70 -9.60
CA ILE A 68 -11.12 11.53 -8.45
C ILE A 68 -9.62 11.82 -8.51
N THR A 69 -9.25 13.11 -8.47
CA THR A 69 -7.87 13.56 -8.61
C THR A 69 -6.96 13.14 -7.45
N ASP A 70 -7.45 13.18 -6.20
CA ASP A 70 -6.66 12.77 -5.02
C ASP A 70 -7.25 11.49 -4.39
N MET A 71 -6.68 10.35 -4.78
CA MET A 71 -7.08 9.04 -4.28
C MET A 71 -6.65 8.81 -2.82
N GLN A 72 -5.63 9.51 -2.33
CA GLN A 72 -5.18 9.41 -0.93
C GLN A 72 -6.18 10.07 0.02
N GLN A 73 -6.64 11.28 -0.30
CA GLN A 73 -7.69 11.96 0.44
C GLN A 73 -8.97 11.13 0.42
N TYR A 74 -9.36 10.60 -0.74
CA TYR A 74 -10.53 9.73 -0.86
C TYR A 74 -10.41 8.45 -0.01
N ALA A 75 -9.25 7.81 0.00
CA ALA A 75 -8.99 6.63 0.84
C ALA A 75 -9.09 6.97 2.34
N LYS A 76 -8.52 8.10 2.78
CA LYS A 76 -8.62 8.60 4.16
C LYS A 76 -10.06 8.89 4.56
N GLU A 77 -10.82 9.59 3.73
CA GLU A 77 -12.24 9.88 3.98
C GLU A 77 -13.08 8.60 4.07
N ARG A 78 -12.82 7.63 3.19
CA ARG A 78 -13.49 6.33 3.20
C ARG A 78 -13.13 5.52 4.44
N TRP A 79 -11.87 5.54 4.87
CA TRP A 79 -11.43 4.91 6.11
C TRP A 79 -12.10 5.54 7.33
N LEU A 80 -12.16 6.87 7.41
CA LEU A 80 -12.85 7.60 8.48
C LEU A 80 -14.36 7.29 8.51
N LYS A 81 -15.01 7.25 7.35
CA LYS A 81 -16.43 6.85 7.23
C LYS A 81 -16.65 5.43 7.73
N ARG A 82 -15.76 4.49 7.36
CA ARG A 82 -15.80 3.11 7.89
C ARG A 82 -15.60 3.08 9.40
N LYS A 83 -14.61 3.80 9.95
CA LYS A 83 -14.36 3.87 11.40
C LYS A 83 -15.59 4.37 12.16
N ASN A 84 -16.29 5.37 11.64
CA ASN A 84 -17.53 5.90 12.24
C ASN A 84 -18.72 4.94 12.09
N GLN A 85 -18.79 4.18 10.99
CA GLN A 85 -19.84 3.20 10.73
C GLN A 85 -19.65 1.92 11.57
N TYR A 86 -18.40 1.54 11.86
CA TYR A 86 -18.01 0.38 12.67
C TYR A 86 -17.53 0.80 14.07
N LYS A 87 -18.35 1.54 14.83
CA LYS A 87 -18.14 1.92 16.24
C LYS A 87 -17.97 0.75 17.23
N GLN A 88 -17.65 -0.45 16.75
CA GLN A 88 -17.49 -1.69 17.51
C GLN A 88 -16.25 -2.51 17.10
N ILE A 89 -15.22 -1.89 16.53
CA ILE A 89 -13.87 -2.47 16.57
C ILE A 89 -13.16 -1.78 17.73
N VAL A 90 -13.17 -2.44 18.88
CA VAL A 90 -12.34 -2.07 20.04
C VAL A 90 -10.90 -2.29 19.61
N LEU A 91 -10.16 -1.21 19.37
CA LEU A 91 -8.70 -1.28 19.35
C LEU A 91 -8.27 -1.57 20.79
N PRO A 92 -7.36 -2.54 21.04
CA PRO A 92 -6.79 -2.71 22.37
C PRO A 92 -6.21 -1.37 22.80
N GLU A 93 -6.52 -0.93 24.02
CA GLU A 93 -5.89 0.24 24.61
C GLU A 93 -4.38 0.00 24.60
N GLU A 94 -3.61 0.93 24.01
CA GLU A 94 -2.16 0.95 24.22
C GLU A 94 -1.97 1.17 25.72
N GLU A 95 -1.46 0.14 26.42
CA GLU A 95 -0.99 0.30 27.79
C GLU A 95 0.22 1.25 27.72
N ASP A 96 0.00 2.52 28.08
CA ASP A 96 1.06 3.48 28.36
C ASP A 96 1.91 2.93 29.53
N GLU A 97 3.09 2.38 29.24
CA GLU A 97 4.21 2.25 30.20
C GLU A 97 5.26 3.35 29.99
#